data_AF-A0A535Z0Q5-F1
#
_entry.id   AF-A0A535Z0Q5-F1
#
_cell.length_a   1.000
_cell.length_b   1.000
_cell.length_c   1.000
_cell.angle_alpha   90.00
_cell.angle_beta   90.00
_cell.angle_gamma   90.00
#
_symmetry.space_group_name_H-M   'P 1'
#
loop_
_entity.id
_entity.type
_entity.pdbx_description
1 polymer ?
#
loop_
_entity_poly.entity_id
_entity_poly.type
_entity_poly.pdbx_seq_one_letter_code
_entity_poly.pdbx_strand_id
1 'polypeptide(L)'
;MDSRPQRRNVLYLVLLAGLLAITWASYRSVNTSQRAEKSLGDLLTAVDNHQVAGGTFSSEGDRVDWVDAHGNRYRTLATAGYASALVDKFHQQKLPINVTPSSSSNLLLTVILPNAILFLAIGGFMWYMLRRSRQGSP
;
A
#
# COMPACT_ATOMS: atom_id res chain seq x y z
N MET A 1 -7.85 -35.66 35.56
CA MET A 1 -8.62 -34.69 34.76
C MET A 1 -7.75 -34.34 33.56
N ASP A 2 -8.00 -35.02 32.45
CA ASP A 2 -7.10 -35.04 31.30
C ASP A 2 -7.37 -33.85 30.38
N SER A 3 -6.44 -32.91 30.34
CA SER A 3 -6.49 -31.73 29.48
C SER A 3 -6.16 -32.09 28.02
N ARG A 4 -6.99 -32.94 27.41
CA ARG A 4 -7.02 -33.19 25.96
C ARG A 4 -7.79 -32.16 25.09
N PRO A 5 -8.58 -31.18 25.61
CA PRO A 5 -9.24 -30.20 24.74
C PRO A 5 -8.34 -29.03 24.29
N GLN A 6 -7.13 -28.92 24.85
CA GLN A 6 -6.27 -27.75 24.66
C GLN A 6 -5.64 -27.65 23.25
N ARG A 7 -5.36 -28.79 22.60
CA ARG A 7 -4.76 -28.82 21.26
C ARG A 7 -5.72 -28.37 20.16
N ARG A 8 -7.03 -28.60 20.33
CA ARG A 8 -8.06 -28.17 19.37
C ARG A 8 -8.26 -26.65 19.41
N ASN A 9 -8.31 -26.06 20.59
CA ASN A 9 -8.41 -24.60 20.75
C ASN A 9 -7.20 -23.87 20.17
N VAL A 10 -5.99 -24.42 20.30
CA VAL A 10 -4.79 -23.86 19.66
C VAL A 10 -4.90 -23.92 18.14
N LEU A 11 -5.46 -24.99 17.58
CA LEU A 11 -5.65 -25.12 16.14
C LEU A 11 -6.64 -24.08 15.59
N TYR A 12 -7.75 -23.85 16.30
CA TYR A 12 -8.71 -22.79 15.95
C TYR A 12 -8.11 -21.40 16.11
N LEU A 13 -7.29 -21.16 17.15
CA LEU A 13 -6.59 -19.88 17.33
C LEU A 13 -5.61 -19.58 16.20
N VAL A 14 -4.85 -20.57 15.73
CA VAL A 14 -3.90 -20.40 14.62
C VAL A 14 -4.64 -20.15 13.31
N LEU A 15 -5.73 -20.88 13.04
CA LEU A 15 -6.58 -20.64 11.87
C LEU A 15 -7.22 -19.26 11.91
N LEU A 16 -7.71 -18.83 13.07
CA LEU A 16 -8.29 -17.50 13.28
C LEU A 16 -7.24 -16.41 13.07
N ALA A 17 -6.03 -16.56 13.64
CA ALA A 17 -4.94 -15.61 13.46
C ALA A 17 -4.49 -15.51 11.99
N GLY A 18 -4.43 -16.65 11.27
CA GLY A 18 -4.17 -16.67 9.84
C GLY A 18 -5.25 -15.95 9.04
N LEU A 19 -6.53 -16.21 9.35
CA LEU A 19 -7.65 -15.53 8.71
C LEU A 19 -7.59 -14.02 8.96
N LEU A 20 -7.35 -13.59 10.20
CA LEU A 20 -7.22 -12.18 10.58
C LEU A 20 -6.04 -11.51 9.87
N ALA A 21 -4.89 -12.18 9.76
CA ALA A 21 -3.73 -11.67 9.04
C ALA A 21 -4.03 -11.47 7.54
N ILE A 22 -4.70 -12.42 6.90
CA ILE A 22 -5.14 -12.31 5.50
C ILE A 22 -6.13 -11.17 5.34
N THR A 23 -7.12 -11.09 6.23
CA THR A 23 -8.15 -10.04 6.20
C THR A 23 -7.52 -8.67 6.37
N TRP A 24 -6.61 -8.51 7.34
CA TRP A 24 -5.87 -7.28 7.58
C TRP A 24 -4.96 -6.89 6.41
N ALA A 25 -4.25 -7.85 5.83
CA ALA A 25 -3.41 -7.65 4.66
C ALA A 25 -4.23 -7.22 3.43
N SER A 26 -5.38 -7.86 3.20
CA SER A 26 -6.34 -7.45 2.16
C SER A 26 -6.81 -6.01 2.38
N TYR A 27 -7.26 -5.65 3.58
CA TYR A 27 -7.70 -4.27 3.89
C TYR A 27 -6.60 -3.23 3.60
N ARG A 28 -5.35 -3.53 3.96
CA ARG A 28 -4.22 -2.63 3.67
C ARG A 28 -3.95 -2.51 2.17
N SER A 29 -4.04 -3.62 1.44
CA SER A 29 -3.79 -3.66 0.00
C SER A 29 -4.81 -2.85 -0.80
N VAL A 30 -6.11 -2.95 -0.47
CA VAL A 30 -7.16 -2.22 -1.21
C VAL A 30 -7.07 -0.71 -0.97
N ASN A 31 -6.70 -0.28 0.24
CA ASN A 31 -6.54 1.15 0.57
C ASN A 31 -5.35 1.83 -0.12
N THR A 32 -4.46 1.09 -0.77
CA THR A 32 -3.23 1.66 -1.34
C THR A 32 -3.35 1.99 -2.84
N SER A 33 -4.39 1.50 -3.54
CA SER A 33 -4.27 1.32 -5.00
C SER A 33 -5.36 1.93 -5.90
N GLN A 34 -6.16 2.90 -5.44
CA GLN A 34 -7.07 3.62 -6.33
C GLN A 34 -6.84 5.13 -6.29
N ARG A 35 -5.79 5.57 -6.98
CA ARG A 35 -5.72 6.95 -7.48
C ARG A 35 -6.22 6.92 -8.91
N ALA A 36 -7.31 7.63 -9.18
CA ALA A 36 -7.81 7.73 -10.54
C ALA A 36 -6.81 8.52 -11.39
N GLU A 37 -6.44 7.96 -12.54
CA GLU A 37 -5.54 8.62 -13.46
C GLU A 37 -6.31 9.68 -14.25
N LYS A 38 -5.80 10.90 -14.28
CA LYS A 38 -6.38 12.06 -14.97
C LYS A 38 -5.36 12.68 -15.89
N SER A 39 -5.82 13.21 -17.02
CA SER A 39 -4.95 13.84 -18.00
C SER A 39 -4.34 15.13 -17.46
N LEU A 40 -3.27 15.59 -18.12
CA LEU A 40 -2.66 16.89 -17.81
C LEU A 40 -3.66 18.04 -18.01
N GLY A 41 -4.52 17.95 -19.02
CA GLY A 41 -5.59 18.92 -19.26
C GLY A 41 -6.56 19.02 -18.09
N ASP A 42 -7.01 17.87 -17.56
CA ASP A 42 -7.92 17.83 -16.41
C ASP A 42 -7.29 18.45 -15.16
N LEU A 43 -6.00 18.21 -14.93
CA LEU A 43 -5.26 18.83 -13.85
C LEU A 43 -5.16 20.34 -14.04
N LEU A 44 -4.79 20.81 -15.23
CA LEU A 44 -4.69 22.24 -15.51
C LEU A 44 -6.04 22.95 -15.32
N THR A 45 -7.13 22.35 -15.81
CA THR A 45 -8.50 22.85 -15.60
C THR A 45 -8.89 22.84 -14.12
N ALA A 46 -8.55 21.79 -13.37
CA ALA A 46 -8.83 21.72 -11.93
C ALA A 46 -8.05 22.79 -11.15
N VAL A 47 -6.81 23.05 -11.52
CA VAL A 47 -5.98 24.14 -10.97
C VAL A 47 -6.61 25.49 -11.30
N ASP A 48 -6.98 25.74 -12.55
CA ASP A 48 -7.59 27.00 -12.97
C ASP A 48 -8.95 27.24 -12.31
N ASN A 49 -9.70 26.18 -12.02
CA ASN A 49 -10.97 26.25 -11.29
C ASN A 49 -10.83 26.28 -9.76
N HIS A 50 -9.60 26.36 -9.21
CA HIS A 50 -9.32 26.29 -7.78
C HIS A 50 -9.89 25.04 -7.08
N GLN A 51 -10.02 23.94 -7.82
CA GLN A 51 -10.54 22.67 -7.31
C GLN A 51 -9.43 21.80 -6.71
N VAL A 52 -8.17 22.18 -6.86
CA VAL A 52 -7.02 21.46 -6.31
C VAL A 52 -6.70 22.00 -4.92
N ALA A 53 -6.64 21.10 -3.93
CA ALA A 53 -6.27 21.42 -2.56
C ALA A 53 -4.77 21.28 -2.30
N GLY A 54 -4.06 20.47 -3.09
CA GLY A 54 -2.61 20.27 -2.96
C GLY A 54 -2.05 19.26 -3.95
N GLY A 55 -0.74 19.32 -4.14
CA GLY A 55 -0.01 18.49 -5.11
C GLY A 55 1.25 17.88 -4.53
N THR A 56 1.52 16.63 -4.90
CA THR A 56 2.75 15.91 -4.61
C THR A 56 3.47 15.58 -5.91
N PHE A 57 4.67 16.13 -6.09
CA PHE A 57 5.45 15.95 -7.31
C PHE A 57 6.49 14.85 -7.12
N SER A 58 6.65 14.00 -8.15
CA SER A 58 7.74 13.05 -8.28
C SER A 58 9.06 13.81 -8.46
N SER A 59 10.14 13.32 -7.85
CA SER A 59 11.49 13.87 -8.04
C SER A 59 11.98 13.80 -9.48
N GLU A 60 11.43 12.89 -10.28
CA GLU A 60 11.74 12.73 -11.71
C GLU A 60 10.93 13.69 -12.60
N GLY A 61 9.93 14.39 -12.04
CA GLY A 61 9.12 15.38 -12.77
C GLY A 61 8.20 14.79 -13.84
N ASP A 62 7.99 13.48 -13.81
CA ASP A 62 7.17 12.72 -14.74
C ASP A 62 5.75 12.45 -14.22
N ARG A 63 5.53 12.67 -12.92
CA ARG A 63 4.29 12.34 -12.22
C ARG A 63 3.93 13.38 -11.18
N VAL A 64 2.65 13.72 -11.15
CA VAL A 64 2.04 14.58 -10.14
C VAL A 64 0.84 13.85 -9.55
N ASP A 65 0.86 13.65 -8.24
CA ASP A 65 -0.26 13.14 -7.48
C ASP A 65 -0.95 14.32 -6.78
N TRP A 66 -2.21 14.59 -7.06
CA TRP A 66 -2.90 15.76 -6.54
C TRP A 66 -4.22 15.39 -5.87
N VAL A 67 -4.68 16.27 -4.98
CA VAL A 67 -5.90 16.08 -4.21
C VAL A 67 -6.85 17.22 -4.53
N ASP A 68 -8.11 16.90 -4.79
CA ASP A 68 -9.14 17.93 -4.96
C ASP A 68 -9.62 18.49 -3.61
N ALA A 69 -10.42 19.57 -3.66
CA ALA A 69 -11.04 20.17 -2.48
C ALA A 69 -11.98 19.21 -1.71
N HIS A 70 -12.43 18.13 -2.36
CA HIS A 70 -13.30 17.11 -1.77
C HIS A 70 -12.50 15.94 -1.16
N GLY A 71 -11.16 15.97 -1.24
CA GLY A 71 -10.27 14.93 -0.72
C GLY A 71 -10.03 13.76 -1.67
N ASN A 72 -10.54 13.79 -2.90
CA ASN A 72 -10.29 12.75 -3.89
C ASN A 72 -8.86 12.86 -4.42
N ARG A 73 -8.21 11.71 -4.56
CA ARG A 73 -6.80 11.61 -4.97
C ARG A 73 -6.70 11.18 -6.42
N TYR A 74 -5.99 11.98 -7.20
CA TYR A 74 -5.77 11.75 -8.62
C TYR A 74 -4.28 11.66 -8.92
N ARG A 75 -3.95 10.99 -10.02
CA ARG A 75 -2.61 10.90 -10.57
C ARG A 75 -2.61 11.45 -11.98
N THR A 76 -1.61 12.24 -12.30
CA THR A 76 -1.40 12.78 -13.64
C THR A 76 0.04 12.57 -14.04
N LEU A 77 0.25 12.02 -15.23
CA LEU A 77 1.58 11.91 -15.85
C LEU A 77 1.88 13.22 -16.57
N ALA A 78 3.02 13.81 -16.26
CA ALA A 78 3.52 15.02 -16.89
C ALA A 78 4.69 14.65 -17.81
N THR A 79 4.78 15.31 -18.96
CA THR A 79 5.94 15.15 -19.83
C THR A 79 7.18 15.68 -19.11
N ALA A 80 8.29 14.93 -19.18
CA ALA A 80 9.56 15.31 -18.57
C ALA A 80 9.94 16.76 -18.93
N GLY A 81 10.23 17.58 -17.91
CA GLY A 81 10.53 19.01 -18.06
C GLY A 81 9.33 19.96 -17.90
N TYR A 82 8.08 19.46 -17.90
CA TYR A 82 6.89 20.30 -17.65
C TYR A 82 6.57 20.44 -16.16
N ALA A 83 7.19 19.64 -15.29
CA ALA A 83 6.96 19.67 -13.84
C ALA A 83 7.32 21.02 -13.20
N SER A 84 8.40 21.68 -13.63
CA SER A 84 8.79 22.99 -13.09
C SER A 84 7.71 24.05 -13.34
N ALA A 85 7.17 24.10 -14.56
CA ALA A 85 6.07 25.00 -14.91
C ALA A 85 4.79 24.71 -14.08
N LEU A 86 4.50 23.44 -13.77
CA LEU A 86 3.39 23.12 -12.86
C LEU A 86 3.68 23.54 -11.43
N VAL A 87 4.88 23.31 -10.91
CA VAL A 87 5.26 23.71 -9.55
C VAL A 87 5.14 25.22 -9.40
N ASP A 88 5.57 25.99 -10.41
CA ASP A 88 5.42 27.45 -10.43
C ASP A 88 3.94 27.85 -10.46
N LYS A 89 3.10 27.17 -11.25
CA LYS A 89 1.65 27.43 -11.29
C LYS A 89 0.97 27.15 -9.94
N PHE A 90 1.34 26.06 -9.26
CA PHE A 90 0.85 25.74 -7.93
C PHE A 90 1.32 26.76 -6.88
N HIS A 91 2.56 27.25 -6.98
CA HIS A 91 3.08 28.32 -6.11
C HIS A 91 2.33 29.64 -6.33
N GLN A 92 2.05 30.01 -7.58
CA GLN A 92 1.26 31.20 -7.90
C GLN A 92 -0.13 31.16 -7.27
N GLN A 93 -0.74 29.97 -7.22
CA GLN A 93 -2.03 29.75 -6.57
C GLN A 93 -1.96 29.51 -5.05
N LYS A 94 -0.77 29.60 -4.44
CA LYS A 94 -0.52 29.34 -3.01
C LYS A 94 -1.01 27.96 -2.55
N LEU A 95 -0.99 26.98 -3.43
CA LEU A 95 -1.37 25.62 -3.11
C LEU A 95 -0.23 24.92 -2.34
N PRO A 96 -0.54 24.08 -1.33
CA PRO A 96 0.48 23.29 -0.66
C PRO A 96 1.08 22.28 -1.64
N ILE A 97 2.40 22.38 -1.79
CA ILE A 97 3.20 21.48 -2.64
C ILE A 97 4.09 20.64 -1.73
N ASN A 98 4.06 19.33 -1.94
CA ASN A 98 5.02 18.42 -1.36
C ASN A 98 5.85 17.78 -2.48
N VAL A 99 7.15 17.59 -2.24
CA VAL A 99 8.01 16.84 -3.15
C VAL A 99 8.37 15.57 -2.44
N THR A 100 7.80 14.45 -2.87
CA THR A 100 8.16 13.15 -2.29
C THR A 100 9.20 12.49 -3.18
N PRO A 101 10.35 12.07 -2.63
CA PRO A 101 11.26 11.22 -3.38
C PRO A 101 10.52 9.95 -3.79
N SER A 102 10.75 9.49 -5.03
CA SER A 102 10.23 8.24 -5.59
C SER A 102 10.42 7.12 -4.56
N SER A 103 9.35 6.78 -3.83
CA SER A 103 9.42 5.84 -2.69
C SER A 103 9.52 4.40 -3.21
N SER A 104 10.69 4.05 -3.72
CA SER A 104 11.12 2.69 -4.08
C SER A 104 11.09 1.73 -2.90
N SER A 105 11.09 2.26 -1.68
CA SER A 105 11.02 1.53 -0.41
C SER A 105 9.70 0.77 -0.20
N ASN A 106 8.60 1.16 -0.84
CA ASN A 106 7.32 0.46 -0.73
C ASN A 106 7.15 -0.69 -1.71
N LEU A 107 7.89 -0.73 -2.83
CA LEU A 107 7.72 -1.80 -3.82
C LEU A 107 8.33 -3.12 -3.34
N LEU A 108 9.52 -3.10 -2.72
CA LEU A 108 10.12 -4.30 -2.14
C LEU A 108 9.25 -4.87 -1.03
N LEU A 109 8.77 -4.05 -0.09
CA LEU A 109 7.86 -4.52 0.95
C LEU A 109 6.51 -4.99 0.37
N THR A 110 5.94 -4.32 -0.63
CA THR A 110 4.64 -4.73 -1.22
C THR A 110 4.73 -6.05 -1.98
N VAL A 111 5.86 -6.35 -2.62
CA VAL A 111 6.09 -7.61 -3.36
C VAL A 111 6.59 -8.72 -2.44
N ILE A 112 7.42 -8.40 -1.45
CA ILE A 112 8.02 -9.39 -0.55
C ILE A 112 7.06 -9.76 0.57
N LEU A 113 6.26 -8.84 1.11
CA LEU A 113 5.41 -9.10 2.28
C LEU A 113 4.33 -10.18 2.04
N PRO A 114 3.62 -10.25 0.89
CA PRO A 114 2.69 -11.34 0.62
C PRO A 114 3.40 -12.69 0.58
N ASN A 115 4.55 -12.74 -0.09
CA ASN A 115 5.35 -13.95 -0.24
C ASN A 115 6.01 -14.37 1.07
N ALA A 116 6.48 -13.42 1.89
CA ALA A 116 7.10 -13.67 3.19
C ALA A 116 6.10 -14.25 4.20
N ILE A 117 4.84 -13.77 4.19
CA ILE A 117 3.77 -14.37 4.99
C ILE A 117 3.50 -15.81 4.55
N LEU A 118 3.49 -16.08 3.24
CA LEU A 118 3.38 -17.44 2.70
C LEU A 118 4.55 -18.34 3.13
N PHE A 119 5.79 -17.85 3.02
CA PHE A 119 6.97 -18.57 3.50
C PHE A 119 6.93 -18.82 5.01
N LEU A 120 6.45 -17.85 5.81
CA LEU A 120 6.31 -18.00 7.25
C LEU A 120 5.20 -19.01 7.59
N ALA A 121 4.08 -19.01 6.85
CA ALA A 121 2.99 -19.96 7.01
C ALA A 121 3.42 -21.37 6.64
N ILE A 122 4.08 -21.55 5.49
CA ILE A 122 4.60 -22.84 5.02
C ILE A 122 5.72 -23.34 5.94
N GLY A 123 6.70 -22.48 6.26
CA GLY A 123 7.81 -22.82 7.16
C GLY A 123 7.34 -23.14 8.57
N GLY A 124 6.38 -22.37 9.10
CA GLY A 124 5.74 -22.63 10.38
C GLY A 124 4.94 -23.94 10.37
N PHE A 125 4.22 -24.22 9.28
CA PHE A 125 3.48 -25.47 9.10
C PHE A 125 4.40 -26.69 9.00
N MET A 126 5.47 -26.60 8.21
CA MET A 126 6.49 -27.64 8.08
C MET A 126 7.21 -27.88 9.41
N TRP A 127 7.61 -26.83 10.12
CA TRP A 127 8.24 -26.95 11.43
C TRP A 127 7.29 -27.58 12.45
N TYR A 128 6.01 -27.18 12.44
CA TYR A 128 4.98 -27.77 13.29
C TYR A 128 4.77 -29.26 12.99
N MET A 129 4.75 -29.64 11.70
CA MET A 129 4.64 -31.04 11.28
C MET A 129 5.88 -31.86 11.70
N LEU A 130 7.09 -31.30 11.54
CA LEU A 130 8.35 -31.92 11.99
C LEU A 130 8.39 -32.10 13.51
N ARG A 131 7.86 -31.15 14.27
CA ARG A 131 7.73 -31.27 15.73
C ARG A 131 6.74 -32.36 16.12
N ARG A 132 5.72 -32.60 15.28
CA ARG A 132 4.71 -33.64 15.47
C ARG A 132 5.22 -35.03 15.10
N SER A 133 6.02 -35.17 14.04
CA SER A 133 6.62 -36.45 13.65
C SER A 133 7.74 -36.91 14.59
N ARG A 134 8.45 -35.99 15.26
CA ARG A 134 9.41 -36.33 16.33
C ARG A 134 8.78 -36.86 17.63
N GLN A 135 7.48 -36.72 17.82
CA GLN A 135 6.74 -37.28 18.97
C GLN A 135 6.10 -38.64 18.66
N GLY A 136 6.37 -39.20 17.47
CA GLY A 136 5.75 -40.43 16.97
C GLY A 136 6.74 -41.53 16.56
N SER A 137 7.94 -41.56 17.14
CA SER A 137 8.78 -42.75 17.12
C SER A 137 8.78 -43.35 18.53
N PRO A 138 8.38 -44.63 18.72
CA PRO A 138 8.63 -45.34 19.98
C PRO A 138 10.13 -45.45 20.26
#